data_AF-A0A354IXQ0-F1
#
_entry.id   AF-A0A354IXQ0-F1
#
_cell.length_a   1.000
_cell.length_b   1.000
_cell.length_c   1.000
_cell.angle_alpha   90.00
_cell.angle_beta   90.00
_cell.angle_gamma   90.00
#
_symmetry.space_group_name_H-M   'P 1'
#
loop_
_entity.id
_entity.type
_entity.pdbx_description
1 polymer ?
#
loop_
_entity_poly.entity_id
_entity_poly.type
_entity_poly.pdbx_seq_one_letter_code
_entity_poly.pdbx_strand_id
1 'polypeptide(L)' 'DVITIETSRSDMELLRGFGDFAYPNAIGPGVYDIHSPRVPSTDDIARLMRKAAEVIPAANLWVNPDCGLKTRA' A
#
# COMPACT_ATOMS: atom_id res chain seq x y z
N ASP A 1 -16.47 -3.78 0.40
CA ASP A 1 -15.40 -4.77 0.65
C ASP A 1 -14.05 -4.23 0.24
N VAL A 2 -12.97 -4.79 0.81
CA VAL A 2 -11.60 -4.27 0.69
C VAL A 2 -10.65 -5.45 0.43
N ILE A 3 -9.72 -5.30 -0.51
CA ILE A 3 -8.58 -6.21 -0.67
C ILE A 3 -7.30 -5.54 -0.16
N THR A 4 -6.42 -6.30 0.48
CA THR A 4 -5.09 -5.82 0.88
C THR A 4 -4.03 -6.53 0.05
N ILE A 5 -2.98 -5.82 -0.36
CA ILE A 5 -1.91 -6.34 -1.21
C ILE A 5 -0.53 -5.89 -0.71
N GLU A 6 0.48 -6.74 -0.86
CA GLU A 6 1.86 -6.43 -0.52
C GLU A 6 2.50 -5.57 -1.62
N THR A 7 2.93 -4.36 -1.29
CA THR A 7 3.41 -3.38 -2.29
C THR A 7 4.57 -2.51 -1.81
N SER A 8 4.97 -2.58 -0.53
CA SER A 8 5.96 -1.63 0.00
C SER A 8 7.32 -1.73 -0.71
N ARG A 9 7.68 -2.92 -1.22
CA ARG A 9 8.92 -3.20 -1.96
C ARG A 9 8.86 -2.91 -3.46
N SER A 10 7.67 -2.86 -4.04
CA SER A 10 7.47 -2.64 -5.49
C SER A 10 7.16 -1.18 -5.83
N ASP A 11 7.32 -0.26 -4.86
CA ASP A 11 7.10 1.19 -5.05
C ASP A 11 5.75 1.53 -5.72
N MET A 12 4.72 0.74 -5.43
CA MET A 12 3.35 0.88 -5.93
C MET A 12 3.16 0.61 -7.44
N GLU A 13 4.13 0.01 -8.14
CA GLU A 13 4.00 -0.28 -9.58
C GLU A 13 2.76 -1.13 -9.91
N LEU A 14 2.44 -2.09 -9.05
CA LEU A 14 1.30 -2.99 -9.22
C LEU A 14 -0.06 -2.25 -9.20
N LEU A 15 -0.15 -1.08 -8.56
CA LEU A 15 -1.40 -0.30 -8.48
C LEU A 15 -1.82 0.30 -9.82
N ARG A 16 -0.89 0.48 -10.76
CA ARG A 16 -1.22 0.99 -12.11
C ARG A 16 -2.25 0.12 -12.81
N GLY A 17 -2.10 -1.21 -12.74
CA GLY A 17 -3.05 -2.13 -13.35
C GLY A 17 -4.47 -2.05 -12.76
N PHE A 18 -4.59 -1.73 -11.46
CA PHE A 18 -5.89 -1.53 -10.82
C PHE A 18 -6.54 -0.21 -11.23
N GLY A 19 -5.74 0.84 -11.41
CA GLY A 19 -6.20 2.13 -11.95
C GLY A 19 -6.66 2.00 -13.40
N ASP A 20 -5.85 1.36 -14.24
CA ASP A 20 -6.15 1.14 -15.67
C ASP A 20 -7.42 0.30 -15.89
N PHE A 21 -7.64 -0.70 -15.02
CA PHE A 21 -8.85 -1.52 -15.03
C PHE A 21 -10.07 -0.83 -14.41
N ALA A 22 -9.88 0.32 -13.73
CA ALA A 22 -10.90 0.97 -12.91
C ALA A 22 -11.55 0.01 -11.90
N TYR A 23 -10.71 -0.67 -11.11
CA TYR A 23 -11.19 -1.66 -10.14
C TYR A 23 -12.22 -1.04 -9.18
N PRO A 24 -13.41 -1.64 -9.03
CA PRO A 24 -14.56 -0.97 -8.40
C PRO A 24 -14.51 -0.97 -6.87
N ASN A 25 -13.73 -1.85 -6.24
CA ASN A 25 -13.67 -1.98 -4.78
C ASN A 25 -12.47 -1.24 -4.20
N ALA A 26 -12.46 -1.10 -2.87
CA ALA A 26 -11.36 -0.47 -2.15
C ALA A 26 -10.11 -1.37 -2.07
N ILE A 27 -8.94 -0.74 -2.01
CA ILE A 27 -7.62 -1.39 -2.02
C ILE A 27 -6.76 -0.84 -0.88
N GLY A 28 -6.11 -1.75 -0.15
CA GLY A 28 -5.13 -1.47 0.89
C GLY A 28 -3.71 -1.87 0.46
N PRO A 29 -2.97 -0.99 -0.25
CA PRO A 29 -1.57 -1.23 -0.56
C PRO A 29 -0.71 -1.16 0.72
N GLY A 30 0.11 -2.18 0.92
CA GLY A 30 1.06 -2.23 2.03
C GLY A 30 2.08 -1.08 1.96
N VAL A 31 2.17 -0.30 3.04
CA VAL A 31 3.10 0.85 3.16
C VAL A 31 4.26 0.57 4.11
N TYR A 32 4.25 -0.58 4.78
CA TYR A 32 5.29 -0.99 5.73
C TYR A 32 5.75 -2.42 5.43
N ASP A 33 7.01 -2.54 5.02
CA ASP A 33 7.71 -3.82 4.86
C ASP A 33 7.95 -4.48 6.22
N ILE A 34 7.02 -5.36 6.63
CA ILE A 34 7.12 -6.10 7.89
C ILE A 34 8.22 -7.17 7.87
N HIS A 35 8.81 -7.48 6.72
CA HIS A 35 9.92 -8.42 6.61
C HIS A 35 11.27 -7.74 6.83
N SER A 36 11.30 -6.41 6.82
CA SER A 36 12.47 -5.61 7.19
C SER A 36 12.45 -5.26 8.69
N PRO A 37 13.60 -5.24 9.37
CA PRO A 37 13.71 -4.70 10.73
C PRO A 37 13.64 -3.16 10.77
N ARG A 38 13.76 -2.49 9.62
CA ARG A 38 13.71 -1.02 9.54
C ARG A 38 12.30 -0.52 9.87
N VAL A 39 12.22 0.48 10.73
CA VAL A 39 10.99 1.29 10.90
C VAL A 39 10.96 2.36 9.80
N PRO A 40 9.94 2.41 8.93
CA PRO A 40 9.83 3.47 7.94
C PRO A 40 9.54 4.81 8.61
N SER A 41 10.03 5.90 8.01
CA SER A 41 9.65 7.23 8.48
C SER A 41 8.21 7.57 8.08
N THR A 42 7.62 8.58 8.73
CA THR A 42 6.33 9.13 8.30
C THR A 42 6.39 9.65 6.87
N ASP A 43 7.53 10.19 6.45
CA ASP A 43 7.73 10.70 5.09
C ASP A 43 7.78 9.56 4.06
N ASP A 44 8.38 8.42 4.40
CA ASP A 44 8.40 7.22 3.56
C ASP A 44 6.97 6.72 3.32
N ILE A 45 6.18 6.60 4.40
CA ILE A 45 4.77 6.16 4.33
C ILE A 45 3.95 7.16 3.51
N ALA A 46 4.07 8.46 3.81
CA ALA A 46 3.31 9.49 3.12
C ALA A 46 3.68 9.56 1.62
N ARG A 47 4.94 9.30 1.26
CA ARG A 47 5.37 9.20 -0.14
C ARG A 47 4.67 8.06 -0.87
N LEU A 48 4.59 6.88 -0.25
CA LEU A 48 3.90 5.73 -0.82
C LEU A 48 2.39 5.97 -0.95
N MET A 49 1.77 6.62 0.04
CA MET A 49 0.36 7.01 -0.02
C MET A 49 0.06 7.99 -1.15
N ARG A 50 0.93 8.99 -1.37
CA ARG A 50 0.78 9.95 -2.48
C ARG A 50 0.85 9.23 -3.84
N LYS A 51 1.81 8.32 -4.00
CA LYS A 51 1.92 7.50 -5.23
C LYS A 51 0.68 6.64 -5.48
N ALA A 52 0.14 6.00 -4.44
CA ALA A 52 -1.08 5.22 -4.57
C ALA A 52 -2.28 6.11 -4.99
N ALA A 53 -2.35 7.34 -4.47
CA ALA A 53 -3.41 8.29 -4.79
C ALA A 53 -3.33 8.88 -6.22
N GLU A 54 -2.20 8.73 -6.92
CA GLU A 54 -2.07 9.09 -8.34
C GLU A 54 -2.84 8.14 -9.26
N VAL A 55 -3.12 6.92 -8.80
CA VAL A 55 -3.70 5.84 -9.61
C VAL A 55 -5.04 5.33 -9.07
N ILE A 56 -5.27 5.40 -7.75
CA ILE A 56 -6.51 4.97 -7.11
C ILE A 56 -7.15 6.17 -6.40
N PRO A 57 -8.48 6.39 -6.54
CA PRO A 57 -9.18 7.45 -5.82
C PRO A 57 -8.95 7.35 -4.30
N ALA A 58 -8.68 8.47 -3.65
CA ALA A 58 -8.40 8.51 -2.21
C ALA A 58 -9.51 7.88 -1.35
N ALA A 59 -10.78 8.00 -1.77
CA ALA A 59 -11.91 7.37 -1.09
C ALA A 59 -11.89 5.83 -1.11
N ASN A 60 -11.13 5.24 -2.04
CA ASN A 60 -10.99 3.79 -2.21
C ASN A 60 -9.67 3.27 -1.63
N LEU A 61 -8.82 4.13 -1.06
CA LEU A 61 -7.53 3.73 -0.50
C LEU A 61 -7.62 3.43 0.99
N TRP A 62 -7.04 2.31 1.38
CA TRP A 62 -6.80 1.91 2.76
C TRP A 62 -5.29 1.90 3.05
N VAL A 63 -4.91 2.04 4.31
CA VAL A 63 -3.51 2.05 4.73
C VAL A 63 -3.29 0.90 5.71
N ASN A 64 -2.38 0.00 5.37
CA ASN A 64 -2.02 -1.18 6.16
C ASN A 64 -0.54 -1.54 5.99
N PRO A 65 0.05 -2.34 6.89
CA PRO A 65 1.31 -3.01 6.63
C PRO A 65 1.18 -4.03 5.49
N ASP A 66 2.30 -4.48 4.93
CA ASP A 66 2.29 -5.53 3.89
C ASP A 66 1.62 -6.82 4.39
N CYS A 67 1.90 -7.24 5.63
CA CYS A 67 1.34 -8.46 6.19
C CYS A 67 1.23 -8.36 7.73
N GLY A 68 0.84 -9.45 8.39
CA GLY A 68 0.72 -9.51 9.83
C GLY A 68 2.05 -9.29 10.56
N LEU A 69 1.97 -8.72 11.77
CA LEU A 69 3.15 -8.33 12.57
C LEU A 69 3.74 -9.45 13.44
N LYS A 70 3.36 -10.72 13.21
CA LYS A 70 3.74 -11.86 14.09
C LYS A 70 5.25 -12.00 14.30
N THR A 71 6.06 -11.62 13.32
CA THR A 71 7.53 -11.73 13.35
C THR A 71 8.23 -10.43 13.72
N ARG A 72 7.47 -9.38 14.09
CA ARG A 72 8.01 -8.09 14.54
C ARG A 72 8.12 -8.07 16.06
N ALA A 73 9.15 -7.37 16.54
CA ALA A 73 9.55 -7.26 17.95
C ALA A 73 9.60 -5.78 18.35
#